data_AF-A0ABD4SUE9-F1
#
_entry.id   AF-A0ABD4SUE9-F1
#
_cell.length_a   1.000
_cell.length_b   1.000
_cell.length_c   1.000
_cell.angle_alpha   90.00
_cell.angle_beta   90.00
_cell.angle_gamma   90.00
#
_symmetry.space_group_name_H-M   'P 1'
#
loop_
_entity.id
_entity.type
_entity.pdbx_description
1 polymer ?
#
loop_
_entity_poly.entity_id
_entity_poly.type
_entity_poly.pdbx_seq_one_letter_code
_entity_poly.pdbx_strand_id
1 'polypeptide(L)'
;MDIRPIHTEADYKATLKEISALMESDPDLGTPEGDRLDILATLVQAYEAKHVPITAPDPVEAIKFRMDQSGLSVKDLEPIIGKSNRVYEVLSRKRPLTLAMIRRLHKSLGIPADVLIAETAAR
;
A
#
# COMPACT_ATOMS: atom_id res chain seq x y z
N MET A 1 12.16 -31.62 -4.62
CA MET A 1 11.51 -30.37 -5.06
C MET A 1 12.47 -29.62 -5.95
N ASP A 2 12.04 -29.17 -7.13
CA ASP A 2 12.80 -28.24 -7.98
C ASP A 2 12.35 -26.81 -7.63
N ILE A 3 13.20 -26.04 -6.96
CA ILE A 3 12.94 -24.65 -6.54
C ILE A 3 13.92 -23.76 -7.28
N ARG A 4 13.41 -22.71 -7.93
CA ARG A 4 14.21 -21.80 -8.76
C ARG A 4 14.21 -20.38 -8.20
N PRO A 5 15.34 -19.66 -8.27
CA PRO A 5 15.38 -18.25 -7.92
C PRO A 5 14.47 -17.40 -8.81
N ILE A 6 13.96 -16.31 -8.27
CA ILE A 6 13.20 -15.30 -9.03
C ILE A 6 14.18 -14.22 -9.50
N HIS A 7 14.43 -14.15 -10.81
CA HIS A 7 15.32 -13.16 -11.41
C HIS A 7 14.59 -12.13 -12.28
N THR A 8 13.46 -12.53 -12.86
CA THR A 8 12.69 -11.71 -13.79
C THR A 8 11.26 -11.53 -13.33
N GLU A 9 10.57 -10.54 -13.92
CA GLU A 9 9.14 -10.34 -13.68
C GLU A 9 8.30 -11.54 -14.14
N ALA A 10 8.77 -12.28 -15.15
CA ALA A 10 8.11 -13.50 -15.61
C ALA A 10 8.19 -14.63 -14.56
N ASP A 11 9.37 -14.81 -13.94
CA ASP A 11 9.55 -15.75 -12.84
C ASP A 11 8.64 -15.37 -11.67
N TYR A 12 8.62 -14.08 -11.32
CA TYR A 12 7.79 -13.55 -10.24
C TYR A 12 6.30 -13.86 -10.44
N LYS A 13 5.76 -13.56 -11.64
CA LYS A 13 4.36 -13.85 -11.98
C LYS A 13 4.05 -15.34 -11.98
N ALA A 14 4.98 -16.17 -12.45
CA ALA A 14 4.82 -17.63 -12.42
C ALA A 14 4.78 -18.15 -10.98
N THR A 15 5.67 -17.67 -10.11
CA THR A 15 5.70 -18.03 -8.69
C THR A 15 4.44 -17.56 -7.96
N LEU A 16 3.95 -16.34 -8.21
CA LEU A 16 2.69 -15.87 -7.63
C LEU A 16 1.50 -16.77 -8.00
N LYS A 17 1.39 -17.17 -9.27
CA LYS A 17 0.33 -18.07 -9.72
C LYS A 17 0.38 -19.41 -9.00
N GLU A 18 1.57 -19.92 -8.75
CA GLU A 18 1.78 -21.17 -8.04
C GLU A 18 1.42 -21.06 -6.55
N ILE A 19 1.82 -19.97 -5.90
CA ILE A 19 1.42 -19.64 -4.53
C ILE A 19 -0.10 -19.60 -4.43
N SER A 20 -0.79 -18.90 -5.36
CA SER A 20 -2.26 -18.84 -5.35
C SER A 20 -2.90 -20.23 -5.42
N ALA A 21 -2.41 -21.10 -6.30
CA ALA A 21 -2.92 -22.47 -6.41
C ALA A 21 -2.68 -23.29 -5.14
N LEU A 22 -1.53 -23.12 -4.48
CA LEU A 22 -1.23 -23.78 -3.21
C LEU A 22 -2.12 -23.25 -2.08
N MET A 23 -2.34 -21.93 -2.00
CA MET A 23 -3.25 -21.34 -1.00
C MET A 23 -4.70 -21.83 -1.18
N GLU A 24 -5.17 -21.99 -2.42
CA GLU A 24 -6.49 -22.55 -2.70
C GLU A 24 -6.64 -24.00 -2.21
N SER A 25 -5.55 -24.76 -2.19
CA SER A 25 -5.53 -26.13 -1.68
C SER A 25 -5.43 -26.23 -0.14
N ASP A 26 -5.21 -25.11 0.55
CA ASP A 26 -5.11 -24.99 2.01
C ASP A 26 -4.25 -26.10 2.68
N PRO A 27 -2.97 -26.27 2.29
CA PRO A 27 -2.14 -27.34 2.79
C PRO A 27 -1.76 -27.14 4.27
N ASP A 28 -1.77 -28.24 5.03
CA ASP A 28 -1.32 -28.22 6.43
C ASP A 28 0.16 -27.84 6.55
N LEU A 29 0.51 -27.15 7.64
CA LEU A 29 1.90 -26.81 7.95
C LEU A 29 2.75 -28.07 8.15
N GLY A 30 3.98 -28.07 7.61
CA GLY A 30 4.90 -29.21 7.68
C GLY A 30 4.58 -30.33 6.69
N THR A 31 3.60 -30.14 5.81
CA THR A 31 3.44 -31.00 4.61
C THR A 31 4.37 -30.53 3.50
N PRO A 32 4.72 -31.39 2.53
CA PRO A 32 5.52 -30.99 1.37
C PRO A 32 4.96 -29.78 0.62
N GLU A 33 3.63 -29.69 0.50
CA GLU A 33 2.91 -28.59 -0.13
C GLU A 33 2.94 -27.32 0.74
N GLY A 34 2.78 -27.45 2.05
CA GLY A 34 2.89 -26.34 3.01
C GLY A 34 4.30 -25.76 3.08
N ASP A 35 5.32 -26.62 3.16
CA ASP A 35 6.73 -26.21 3.14
C ASP A 35 7.09 -25.54 1.81
N ARG A 36 6.53 -26.04 0.69
CA ARG A 36 6.72 -25.42 -0.62
C ARG A 36 6.08 -24.04 -0.69
N LEU A 37 4.86 -23.88 -0.16
CA LEU A 37 4.18 -22.59 -0.08
C LEU A 37 5.03 -21.57 0.70
N ASP A 38 5.56 -21.96 1.86
CA ASP A 38 6.40 -21.10 2.71
C ASP A 38 7.69 -20.65 1.99
N ILE A 39 8.36 -21.58 1.30
CA ILE A 39 9.58 -21.28 0.54
C ILE A 39 9.28 -20.30 -0.61
N LEU A 40 8.21 -20.54 -1.39
CA LEU A 40 7.87 -19.68 -2.52
C LEU A 40 7.46 -18.28 -2.06
N ALA A 41 6.71 -18.18 -0.96
CA ALA A 41 6.36 -16.90 -0.36
C ALA A 41 7.62 -16.13 0.07
N THR A 42 8.59 -16.82 0.68
CA THR A 42 9.88 -16.24 1.06
C THR A 42 10.67 -15.72 -0.15
N LEU A 43 10.69 -16.48 -1.27
CA LEU A 43 11.36 -16.06 -2.50
C LEU A 43 10.71 -14.82 -3.12
N VAL A 44 9.37 -14.78 -3.16
CA VAL A 44 8.60 -13.62 -3.60
C VAL A 44 8.94 -12.40 -2.76
N GLN A 45 8.89 -12.51 -1.44
CA GLN A 45 9.22 -11.41 -0.54
C GLN A 45 10.64 -10.87 -0.77
N ALA A 46 11.62 -11.77 -0.94
CA ALA A 46 13.01 -11.38 -1.20
C ALA A 46 13.19 -10.68 -2.56
N TYR A 47 12.43 -11.10 -3.57
CA TYR A 47 12.42 -10.45 -4.88
C TYR A 47 11.77 -9.06 -4.81
N GLU A 48 10.60 -8.95 -4.18
CA GLU A 48 9.87 -7.70 -3.99
C GLU A 48 10.70 -6.69 -3.21
N ALA A 49 11.36 -7.10 -2.12
CA ALA A 49 12.22 -6.20 -1.33
C ALA A 49 13.36 -5.55 -2.16
N LYS A 50 13.79 -6.19 -3.26
CA LYS A 50 14.84 -5.68 -4.15
C LYS A 50 14.29 -4.87 -5.33
N HIS A 51 13.11 -5.22 -5.83
CA HIS A 51 12.59 -4.71 -7.10
C HIS A 51 11.36 -3.80 -6.96
N VAL A 52 10.62 -3.95 -5.87
CA VAL A 52 9.48 -3.10 -5.51
C VAL A 52 9.96 -2.16 -4.41
N PRO A 53 10.15 -0.86 -4.72
CA PRO A 53 10.47 0.10 -3.68
C PRO A 53 9.36 0.04 -2.63
N ILE A 54 9.74 0.03 -1.34
CA ILE A 54 8.80 0.37 -0.27
C ILE A 54 8.48 1.85 -0.47
N THR A 55 7.54 2.14 -1.35
CA THR A 55 7.08 3.50 -1.57
C THR A 55 6.40 3.95 -0.30
N ALA A 56 6.78 5.13 0.19
CA ALA A 56 6.02 5.77 1.25
C ALA A 56 4.55 5.79 0.80
N PRO A 57 3.60 5.44 1.69
CA PRO A 57 2.20 5.35 1.31
C PRO A 57 1.78 6.69 0.70
N ASP A 58 1.07 6.62 -0.42
CA ASP A 58 0.56 7.82 -1.07
C ASP A 58 -0.22 8.66 -0.04
N PRO A 59 0.15 9.94 0.17
CA PRO A 59 -0.48 10.75 1.21
C PRO A 59 -1.99 10.85 1.04
N VAL A 60 -2.50 10.78 -0.19
CA VAL A 60 -3.94 10.78 -0.46
C VAL A 60 -4.61 9.48 0.00
N GLU A 61 -3.97 8.34 -0.22
CA GLU A 61 -4.52 7.07 0.28
C GLU A 61 -4.45 6.99 1.81
N ALA A 62 -3.39 7.54 2.43
CA ALA A 62 -3.33 7.65 3.89
C ALA A 62 -4.47 8.51 4.47
N ILE A 63 -4.83 9.61 3.80
CA ILE A 63 -5.98 10.45 4.20
C ILE A 63 -7.28 9.68 4.07
N LYS A 64 -7.53 9.02 2.93
CA LYS A 64 -8.76 8.25 2.71
C LYS A 64 -8.89 7.10 3.69
N PHE A 65 -7.79 6.40 3.95
CA PHE A 65 -7.75 5.33 4.94
C PHE A 65 -8.15 5.83 6.33
N ARG A 66 -7.63 7.00 6.75
CA ARG A 66 -8.04 7.62 8.01
C ARG A 66 -9.50 8.08 8.01
N MET A 67 -9.99 8.58 6.88
CA MET A 67 -11.41 8.93 6.74
C MET A 67 -12.30 7.71 6.97
N ASP A 68 -11.98 6.59 6.30
CA ASP A 68 -12.75 5.34 6.40
C ASP A 68 -12.75 4.79 7.83
N GLN A 69 -11.57 4.68 8.45
CA GLN A 69 -11.43 4.22 9.84
C GLN A 69 -12.19 5.08 10.86
N SER A 70 -12.36 6.37 10.58
CA SER A 70 -12.96 7.33 11.50
C SER A 70 -14.38 7.75 11.08
N GLY A 71 -14.93 7.14 10.01
CA GLY A 71 -16.25 7.50 9.47
C GLY A 71 -16.37 8.96 8.99
N LEU A 72 -15.26 9.59 8.59
CA LEU A 72 -15.25 11.01 8.20
C LEU A 72 -15.70 11.21 6.76
N SER A 73 -16.53 12.22 6.56
CA SER A 73 -16.93 12.68 5.24
C SER A 73 -15.98 13.77 4.71
N VAL A 74 -16.15 14.13 3.43
CA VAL A 74 -15.43 15.25 2.81
C VAL A 74 -15.70 16.58 3.54
N LYS A 75 -16.92 16.77 4.09
CA LYS A 75 -17.27 17.97 4.84
C LYS A 75 -16.45 18.10 6.13
N ASP A 76 -16.12 16.98 6.76
CA ASP A 76 -15.36 16.96 8.01
C ASP A 76 -13.88 17.33 7.80
N LEU A 77 -13.38 17.23 6.56
CA LEU A 77 -12.05 17.70 6.19
C LEU A 77 -11.98 19.20 5.89
N GLU A 78 -13.11 19.91 5.83
CA GLU A 78 -13.10 21.34 5.49
C GLU A 78 -12.26 22.21 6.44
N PRO A 79 -12.30 22.02 7.77
CA PRO A 79 -11.44 22.76 8.69
C PRO A 79 -9.94 22.48 8.51
N ILE A 80 -9.60 21.29 7.96
CA ILE A 80 -8.24 20.77 7.87
C ILE A 80 -7.60 21.14 6.53
N ILE A 81 -8.33 20.94 5.43
CA ILE A 81 -7.84 21.13 4.06
C ILE A 81 -8.40 22.43 3.46
N GLY A 82 -9.64 22.79 3.76
CA GLY A 82 -10.37 23.93 3.19
C GLY A 82 -11.68 23.50 2.56
N LYS A 83 -12.41 24.41 1.90
CA LYS A 83 -13.72 24.13 1.27
C LYS A 83 -13.77 22.81 0.49
N SER A 84 -14.94 22.17 0.44
CA SER A 84 -15.17 20.86 -0.20
C SER A 84 -14.53 20.72 -1.58
N ASN A 85 -14.60 21.74 -2.45
CA ASN A 85 -13.98 21.71 -3.77
C ASN A 85 -12.46 21.43 -3.69
N ARG A 86 -11.77 22.07 -2.74
CA ARG A 86 -10.34 21.87 -2.51
C ARG A 86 -10.06 20.49 -1.91
N VAL A 87 -10.93 19.99 -1.03
CA VAL A 87 -10.82 18.62 -0.51
C VAL A 87 -10.89 17.61 -1.65
N TYR A 88 -11.88 17.72 -2.54
CA TYR A 88 -11.99 16.84 -3.72
C TYR A 88 -10.79 16.97 -4.65
N GLU A 89 -10.27 18.17 -4.91
CA GLU A 89 -9.05 18.36 -5.71
C GLU A 89 -7.83 17.64 -5.11
N VAL A 90 -7.67 17.69 -3.78
CA VAL A 90 -6.60 16.97 -3.08
C VAL A 90 -6.82 15.46 -3.13
N LEU A 91 -8.02 14.97 -2.79
CA LEU A 91 -8.35 13.54 -2.80
C LEU A 91 -8.30 12.91 -4.21
N SER A 92 -8.41 13.74 -5.25
CA SER A 92 -8.24 13.35 -6.65
C SER A 92 -6.83 13.61 -7.19
N ARG A 93 -5.87 14.03 -6.35
CA ARG A 93 -4.47 14.34 -6.71
C ARG A 93 -4.30 15.48 -7.73
N LYS A 94 -5.36 16.23 -8.03
CA LYS A 94 -5.30 17.41 -8.91
C LYS A 94 -4.56 18.57 -8.26
N ARG A 95 -4.54 18.60 -6.92
CA ARG A 95 -3.84 19.62 -6.14
C ARG A 95 -2.95 18.95 -5.10
N PRO A 96 -1.66 19.32 -5.00
CA PRO A 96 -0.79 18.82 -3.95
C PRO A 96 -1.18 19.40 -2.58
N LEU A 97 -0.82 18.69 -1.52
CA LEU A 97 -0.94 19.20 -0.16
C LEU A 97 0.00 20.38 0.06
N THR A 98 -0.48 21.43 0.73
CA THR A 98 0.40 22.49 1.21
C THR A 98 0.95 22.15 2.59
N LEU A 99 2.09 22.73 2.98
CA LEU A 99 2.67 22.52 4.31
C LEU A 99 1.69 22.84 5.46
N ALA A 100 0.81 23.83 5.26
CA ALA A 100 -0.23 24.17 6.22
C ALA A 100 -1.35 23.10 6.31
N MET A 101 -1.67 22.42 5.20
CA MET A 101 -2.57 21.26 5.21
C MET A 101 -1.90 20.09 5.91
N ILE A 102 -0.64 19.79 5.59
CA ILE A 102 0.14 18.69 6.18
C ILE A 102 0.18 18.81 7.70
N ARG A 103 0.53 19.98 8.24
CA ARG A 103 0.56 20.23 9.69
C ARG A 103 -0.81 20.01 10.35
N ARG A 104 -1.89 20.43 9.69
CA ARG A 104 -3.26 20.24 10.20
C ARG A 104 -3.69 18.77 10.14
N LEU A 105 -3.42 18.08 9.04
CA LEU A 105 -3.70 16.65 8.88
C LEU A 105 -2.95 15.81 9.91
N HIS A 106 -1.67 16.10 10.14
CA HIS A 106 -0.89 15.45 11.18
C HIS A 106 -1.50 15.66 12.56
N LYS A 107 -1.82 16.91 12.92
CA LYS A 107 -2.39 17.25 14.22
C LYS A 107 -3.80 16.68 14.44
N SER A 108 -4.65 16.70 13.43
CA SER A 108 -6.07 16.36 13.55
C SER A 108 -6.37 14.88 13.29
N LEU A 109 -5.64 14.24 12.37
CA LEU A 109 -5.88 12.84 11.98
C LEU A 109 -4.75 11.89 12.41
N GLY A 110 -3.68 12.42 13.02
CA GLY A 110 -2.54 11.61 13.48
C GLY A 110 -1.77 10.95 12.33
N ILE A 111 -1.90 11.45 11.10
CA ILE A 111 -1.17 10.89 9.96
C ILE A 111 0.30 11.33 10.07
N PRO A 112 1.27 10.40 10.06
CA PRO A 112 2.69 10.73 10.14
C PRO A 112 3.12 11.75 9.06
N ALA A 113 3.96 12.71 9.43
CA ALA A 113 4.32 13.81 8.55
C ALA A 113 5.19 13.36 7.35
N ASP A 114 6.05 12.38 7.56
CA ASP A 114 6.83 11.66 6.56
C ASP A 114 5.96 11.01 5.47
N VAL A 115 4.79 10.48 5.84
CA VAL A 115 3.79 9.99 4.88
C VAL A 115 3.17 11.15 4.11
N LEU A 116 2.82 12.24 4.78
CA LEU A 116 2.13 13.40 4.18
C LEU A 116 3.01 14.24 3.23
N ILE A 117 4.34 14.19 3.39
CA ILE A 117 5.31 14.89 2.51
C ILE A 117 5.77 14.03 1.34
N ALA A 118 5.41 12.74 1.30
CA ALA A 118 5.75 11.87 0.20
C ALA A 118 5.14 12.34 -1.13
N GLU A 119 5.78 12.00 -2.25
CA GLU A 119 5.23 12.30 -3.56
C GLU A 119 3.92 11.51 -3.78
N THR A 120 2.87 12.22 -4.17
CA THR A 120 1.63 11.58 -4.61
C THR A 120 1.91 10.78 -5.88
N ALA A 121 1.55 9.49 -5.91
CA ALA A 121 1.72 8.68 -7.09
C ALA A 121 0.91 9.31 -8.25
N ALA A 122 1.57 9.55 -9.38
CA ALA A 122 0.88 9.99 -10.59
C ALA A 122 -0.10 8.88 -11.02
N ARG A 123 -1.32 9.28 -11.35
CA ARG A 123 -2.39 8.37 -11.77
C ARG A 123 -2.40 8.21 -13.28
#